data_AF-A0A5N5W8E1-F1
#
_entry.id   AF-A0A5N5W8E1-F1
#
_cell.length_a   1.000
_cell.length_b   1.000
_cell.length_c   1.000
_cell.angle_alpha   90.00
_cell.angle_beta   90.00
_cell.angle_gamma   90.00
#
_symmetry.space_group_name_H-M   'P 1'
#
loop_
_entity.id
_entity.type
_entity.pdbx_description
1 polymer ?
#
loop_
_entity_poly.entity_id
_entity_poly.type
_entity_poly.pdbx_seq_one_letter_code
_entity_poly.pdbx_strand_id
1 'polypeptide(L)'
;MTSTESHPSTEAVVAAVREVAAEYGRAVTAVTHDIGADQVARRTSAPLFAVADPDGSLPHEAFVELSGPPRIELTVHPEGDTRVVVEGVDFPDVAHEHVPDFLRALFRGTAHLKSRFFPPATTLVVPLPGDVTYKEHVGAPLSPWLAARRR
;
A
#
# COMPACT_ATOMS: atom_id res chain seq x y z
N MET A 1 -9.28 3.71 -29.14
CA MET A 1 -8.21 2.78 -28.75
C MET A 1 -7.67 3.29 -27.43
N THR A 2 -7.54 2.37 -26.49
CA THR A 2 -7.41 2.54 -25.03
C THR A 2 -6.48 3.67 -24.60
N SER A 3 -7.00 4.59 -23.79
CA SER A 3 -6.20 5.56 -23.05
C SER A 3 -5.14 4.81 -22.26
N THR A 4 -3.86 5.04 -22.53
CA THR A 4 -2.78 4.62 -21.64
C THR A 4 -2.87 5.51 -20.42
N GLU A 5 -3.60 5.06 -19.41
CA GLU A 5 -3.60 5.68 -18.09
C GLU A 5 -2.16 5.56 -17.55
N SER A 6 -1.47 6.70 -17.44
CA SER A 6 -0.05 6.72 -17.07
C SER A 6 0.04 6.75 -15.55
N HIS A 7 0.22 5.59 -14.93
CA HIS A 7 0.51 5.48 -13.50
C HIS A 7 2.04 5.46 -13.25
N PRO A 8 2.52 5.80 -12.05
CA PRO A 8 3.91 5.58 -11.67
C PRO A 8 4.33 4.12 -11.86
N SER A 9 5.57 3.88 -12.29
CA SER A 9 6.13 2.53 -12.37
C SER A 9 6.30 1.90 -10.99
N THR A 10 6.46 0.57 -10.94
CA THR A 10 6.75 -0.15 -9.69
C THR A 10 7.99 0.43 -8.99
N GLU A 11 9.06 0.71 -9.74
CA GLU A 11 10.29 1.31 -9.19
C GLU A 11 10.05 2.71 -8.62
N ALA A 12 9.25 3.54 -9.30
CA ALA A 12 8.90 4.86 -8.81
C ALA A 12 8.14 4.79 -7.48
N VAL A 13 7.22 3.83 -7.33
CA VAL A 13 6.50 3.60 -6.06
C VAL A 13 7.46 3.13 -4.97
N VAL A 14 8.30 2.13 -5.24
CA VAL A 14 9.27 1.62 -4.26
C VAL A 14 10.24 2.72 -3.81
N ALA A 15 10.70 3.57 -4.72
CA ALA A 15 11.54 4.73 -4.40
C ALA A 15 10.81 5.72 -3.48
N ALA A 16 9.55 6.04 -3.78
CA ALA A 16 8.74 6.93 -2.95
C ALA A 16 8.46 6.34 -1.56
N VAL A 17 8.23 5.02 -1.46
CA VAL A 17 8.07 4.32 -0.17
C VAL A 17 9.34 4.44 0.66
N ARG A 18 10.52 4.26 0.06
CA ARG A 18 11.81 4.41 0.74
C ARG A 18 12.03 5.85 1.22
N GLU A 19 11.66 6.83 0.40
CA GLU A 19 11.75 8.26 0.76
C GLU A 19 10.86 8.59 1.97
N VAL A 20 9.59 8.18 1.95
CA VAL A 20 8.68 8.40 3.09
C VAL A 20 9.17 7.63 4.32
N ALA A 21 9.64 6.39 4.17
CA ALA A 21 10.21 5.66 5.29
C ALA A 21 11.40 6.41 5.93
N ALA A 22 12.30 6.97 5.11
CA ALA A 22 13.40 7.79 5.58
C ALA A 22 12.92 9.08 6.28
N GLU A 23 11.92 9.78 5.73
CA GLU A 23 11.32 11.00 6.30
C GLU A 23 10.85 10.77 7.75
N TYR A 24 10.24 9.61 8.04
CA TYR A 24 9.68 9.28 9.36
C TYR A 24 10.58 8.37 10.21
N GLY A 25 11.84 8.16 9.81
CA GLY A 25 12.78 7.30 10.55
C GLY A 25 12.32 5.84 10.66
N ARG A 26 11.64 5.32 9.65
CA ARG A 26 11.15 3.94 9.58
C ARG A 26 12.15 3.05 8.86
N ALA A 27 12.39 1.88 9.44
CA ALA A 27 13.27 0.90 8.84
C ALA A 27 12.52 0.04 7.83
N VAL A 28 12.97 0.11 6.58
CA VAL A 28 12.59 -0.81 5.50
C VAL A 28 13.32 -2.13 5.75
N THR A 29 12.60 -3.18 6.12
CA THR A 29 13.22 -4.46 6.53
C THR A 29 13.44 -5.41 5.37
N ALA A 30 12.54 -5.39 4.40
CA ALA A 30 12.63 -6.21 3.21
C ALA A 30 12.17 -5.41 2.00
N VAL A 31 12.90 -5.56 0.90
CA VAL A 31 12.43 -5.19 -0.43
C VAL A 31 12.78 -6.36 -1.35
N THR A 32 11.75 -6.97 -1.91
CA THR A 32 11.87 -8.09 -2.85
C THR A 32 11.19 -7.69 -4.15
N HIS A 33 11.92 -7.75 -5.25
CA HIS A 33 11.37 -7.52 -6.58
C HIS A 33 11.13 -8.88 -7.22
N ASP A 34 9.89 -9.18 -7.61
CA ASP A 34 9.56 -10.38 -8.36
C ASP A 34 9.53 -10.04 -9.86
N ILE A 35 10.70 -10.14 -10.47
CA ILE A 35 10.89 -10.00 -11.90
C ILE A 35 10.66 -11.38 -12.53
N GLY A 36 9.39 -11.79 -12.63
CA GLY A 36 8.97 -12.91 -13.48
C GLY A 36 9.10 -14.32 -12.91
N ALA A 37 8.90 -14.57 -11.61
CA ALA A 37 8.80 -15.93 -11.08
C ALA A 37 7.88 -16.06 -9.84
N ASP A 38 6.59 -16.32 -10.11
CA ASP A 38 5.53 -16.87 -9.25
C ASP A 38 5.90 -17.15 -7.78
N GLN A 39 5.38 -16.36 -6.83
CA GLN A 39 4.94 -16.85 -5.51
C GLN A 39 3.76 -16.10 -4.86
N VAL A 40 3.07 -15.18 -5.54
CA VAL A 40 1.82 -14.62 -5.03
C VAL A 40 0.70 -14.76 -6.06
N ALA A 41 -0.39 -15.41 -5.64
CA ALA A 41 -1.48 -15.82 -6.49
C ALA A 41 -2.32 -14.64 -7.04
N ARG A 42 -1.87 -14.00 -8.11
CA ARG A 42 -2.73 -13.43 -9.16
C ARG A 42 -2.17 -13.89 -10.50
N ARG A 43 -2.90 -14.80 -11.14
CA ARG A 43 -2.53 -15.35 -12.44
C ARG A 43 -2.78 -14.30 -13.52
N THR A 44 -1.84 -13.38 -13.69
CA THR A 44 -1.80 -12.47 -14.83
C THR A 44 -0.67 -12.94 -15.73
N SER A 45 -1.01 -13.57 -16.85
CA SER A 45 -0.06 -13.88 -17.91
C SER A 45 0.49 -12.57 -18.46
N ALA A 46 1.67 -12.14 -18.03
CA ALA A 46 2.38 -11.06 -18.70
C ALA A 46 2.73 -11.53 -20.13
N PRO A 47 2.24 -10.88 -21.19
CA PRO A 47 2.64 -11.24 -22.54
C PRO A 47 4.15 -11.00 -22.70
N LEU A 48 4.84 -11.89 -23.41
CA LEU A 48 6.28 -11.88 -23.72
C LEU A 48 6.80 -10.61 -24.46
N PHE A 49 6.00 -9.56 -24.54
CA PHE A 49 6.25 -8.28 -25.21
C PHE A 49 5.73 -7.08 -24.40
N ALA A 50 5.67 -7.17 -23.06
CA ALA A 50 5.33 -6.03 -22.23
C ALA A 50 6.28 -4.86 -22.54
N VAL A 51 5.70 -3.71 -22.89
CA VAL A 51 6.42 -2.48 -23.17
C VAL A 51 7.10 -2.07 -21.86
N ALA A 52 8.40 -1.77 -21.92
CA ALA A 52 9.11 -1.23 -20.77
C ALA A 52 8.42 0.06 -20.29
N ASP A 53 8.35 0.26 -18.99
CA ASP A 53 7.87 1.49 -18.39
C ASP A 53 8.69 2.70 -18.88
N PRO A 54 8.19 3.93 -18.77
CA PRO A 54 8.91 5.12 -19.22
C PRO A 54 10.31 5.30 -18.62
N ASP A 55 10.60 4.65 -17.49
CA ASP A 55 11.90 4.61 -16.83
C ASP A 55 12.82 3.46 -17.29
N GLY A 56 12.35 2.63 -18.23
CA GLY A 56 13.07 1.49 -18.79
C GLY A 56 12.96 0.21 -17.97
N SER A 57 12.23 0.22 -16.85
CA SER A 57 11.96 -0.99 -16.07
C SER A 57 10.90 -1.86 -16.74
N LEU A 58 10.94 -3.18 -16.48
CA LEU A 58 9.86 -4.06 -16.92
C LEU A 58 8.75 -4.01 -15.87
N PRO A 59 7.47 -3.98 -16.26
CA PRO A 59 6.36 -4.09 -15.32
C PRO A 59 6.50 -5.37 -14.48
N HIS A 60 6.61 -5.22 -13.16
CA HIS A 60 6.85 -6.32 -12.23
C HIS A 60 6.21 -6.06 -10.86
N GLU A 61 6.06 -7.11 -10.04
CA GLU A 61 5.56 -6.99 -8.68
C GLU A 61 6.72 -6.70 -7.70
N ALA A 62 6.50 -5.82 -6.73
CA ALA A 62 7.46 -5.59 -5.65
C ALA A 62 6.82 -5.69 -4.28
N PHE A 63 7.48 -6.42 -3.38
CA PHE A 63 7.10 -6.52 -1.97
C PHE A 63 8.01 -5.64 -1.12
N VAL A 64 7.42 -4.79 -0.27
CA VAL A 64 8.14 -3.93 0.68
C VAL A 64 7.58 -4.14 2.08
N GLU A 65 8.45 -4.39 3.04
CA GLU A 65 8.08 -4.45 4.46
C GLU A 65 8.69 -3.28 5.23
N LEU A 66 7.84 -2.57 5.98
CA LEU A 66 8.25 -1.52 6.92
C LEU A 66 8.00 -1.99 8.35
N SER A 67 9.05 -1.90 9.17
CA SER A 67 9.01 -2.32 10.57
C SER A 67 8.69 -1.17 11.54
N GLY A 68 8.35 -1.58 12.76
CA GLY A 68 7.88 -0.70 13.83
C GLY A 68 6.36 -0.63 13.88
N PRO A 69 5.76 0.13 14.81
CA PRO A 69 4.32 0.39 14.82
C PRO A 69 4.00 1.63 13.93
N PRO A 70 3.13 1.53 12.91
CA PRO A 70 2.48 0.29 12.46
C PRO A 70 3.44 -0.61 11.68
N ARG A 71 3.26 -1.93 11.77
CA ARG A 71 3.81 -2.87 10.80
C ARG A 71 3.06 -2.69 9.48
N ILE A 72 3.78 -2.47 8.40
CA ILE A 72 3.21 -2.27 7.07
C ILE A 72 3.86 -3.24 6.09
N GLU A 73 3.03 -3.94 5.33
CA GLU A 73 3.44 -4.69 4.14
C GLU A 73 2.84 -4.00 2.92
N LEU A 74 3.62 -3.84 1.86
CA LEU A 74 3.16 -3.34 0.58
C LEU A 74 3.48 -4.36 -0.50
N THR A 75 2.50 -4.67 -1.33
CA THR A 75 2.68 -5.40 -2.59
C THR A 75 2.27 -4.46 -3.72
N VAL A 76 3.27 -3.96 -4.45
CA VAL A 76 3.10 -3.04 -5.58
C VAL A 76 2.88 -3.88 -6.82
N HIS A 77 1.73 -3.72 -7.47
CA HIS A 77 1.38 -4.41 -8.70
C HIS A 77 1.70 -3.54 -9.92
N PRO A 78 2.16 -4.12 -11.03
CA PRO A 78 2.46 -3.35 -12.24
C PRO A 78 1.23 -2.64 -12.85
N GLU A 79 0.01 -3.05 -12.48
CA GLU A 79 -1.24 -2.53 -13.02
C GLU A 79 -1.65 -1.14 -12.48
N GLY A 80 -0.89 -0.54 -11.55
CA GLY A 80 -1.14 0.80 -11.03
C GLY A 80 -1.77 0.84 -9.63
N ASP A 81 -2.00 -0.32 -9.03
CA ASP A 81 -2.48 -0.52 -7.68
C ASP A 81 -1.44 -1.17 -6.76
N THR A 82 -1.55 -0.87 -5.47
CA THR A 82 -0.70 -1.41 -4.43
C THR A 82 -1.59 -1.94 -3.33
N ARG A 83 -1.42 -3.22 -2.99
CA ARG A 83 -1.99 -3.79 -1.79
C ARG A 83 -1.17 -3.32 -0.59
N VAL A 84 -1.83 -2.75 0.40
CA VAL A 84 -1.19 -2.28 1.64
C VAL A 84 -1.83 -2.95 2.83
N VAL A 85 -1.04 -3.71 3.59
CA VAL A 85 -1.49 -4.34 4.84
C VAL A 85 -0.94 -3.55 6.02
N VAL A 86 -1.82 -2.95 6.81
CA VAL A 86 -1.47 -2.14 7.99
C VAL A 86 -1.90 -2.87 9.25
N GLU A 87 -0.97 -3.37 10.06
CA GLU A 87 -1.30 -4.09 11.30
C GLU A 87 -2.33 -5.23 11.08
N GLY A 88 -2.24 -5.90 9.93
CA GLY A 88 -3.16 -6.97 9.51
C GLY A 88 -4.47 -6.50 8.85
N VAL A 89 -4.68 -5.18 8.69
CA VAL A 89 -5.81 -4.61 7.94
C VAL A 89 -5.41 -4.47 6.48
N ASP A 90 -6.12 -5.18 5.60
CA ASP A 90 -5.80 -5.29 4.17
C ASP A 90 -6.51 -4.21 3.35
N PHE A 91 -5.73 -3.35 2.68
CA PHE A 91 -6.19 -2.39 1.68
C PHE A 91 -5.75 -2.90 0.30
N PRO A 92 -6.64 -3.56 -0.47
CA PRO A 92 -6.22 -4.27 -1.68
C PRO A 92 -5.81 -3.35 -2.83
N ASP A 93 -6.43 -2.18 -2.94
CA ASP A 93 -6.39 -1.38 -4.17
C ASP A 93 -6.00 0.10 -3.88
N VAL A 94 -4.82 0.33 -3.29
CA VAL A 94 -4.28 1.70 -3.09
C VAL A 94 -3.59 2.15 -4.38
N ALA A 95 -4.04 3.24 -5.01
CA ALA A 95 -3.43 3.72 -6.25
C ALA A 95 -1.97 4.13 -6.01
N HIS A 96 -1.11 3.91 -7.00
CA HIS A 96 0.33 4.23 -6.93
C HIS A 96 0.60 5.68 -6.50
N GLU A 97 -0.14 6.65 -7.06
CA GLU A 97 -0.03 8.06 -6.69
C GLU A 97 -0.41 8.35 -5.23
N HIS A 98 -1.22 7.50 -4.61
CA HIS A 98 -1.71 7.67 -3.24
C HIS A 98 -0.81 7.00 -2.20
N VAL A 99 0.05 6.05 -2.60
CA VAL A 99 0.92 5.29 -1.66
C VAL A 99 1.74 6.20 -0.74
N PRO A 100 2.43 7.26 -1.23
CA PRO A 100 3.23 8.11 -0.36
C PRO A 100 2.39 8.84 0.68
N ASP A 101 1.24 9.40 0.28
CA ASP A 101 0.36 10.13 1.18
C ASP A 101 -0.38 9.21 2.14
N PHE A 102 -0.69 7.99 1.72
CA PHE A 102 -1.22 6.94 2.59
C PHE A 102 -0.24 6.62 3.73
N LEU A 103 1.04 6.39 3.41
CA LEU A 103 2.07 6.16 4.41
C LEU A 103 2.25 7.36 5.35
N ARG A 104 2.27 8.58 4.80
CA ARG A 104 2.32 9.80 5.61
C ARG A 104 1.13 9.91 6.56
N ALA A 105 -0.08 9.57 6.14
CA ALA A 105 -1.27 9.60 6.98
C ALA A 105 -1.16 8.61 8.17
N LEU A 106 -0.58 7.43 7.94
CA LEU A 106 -0.33 6.44 8.99
C LEU A 106 0.71 6.95 10.00
N PHE A 107 1.82 7.51 9.52
CA PHE A 107 2.94 7.96 10.36
C PHE A 107 2.67 9.27 11.09
N ARG A 108 1.93 10.21 10.48
CA ARG A 108 1.48 11.47 11.12
C ARG A 108 0.35 11.24 12.12
N GLY A 109 -0.28 10.06 12.11
CA GLY A 109 -1.36 9.73 13.04
C GLY A 109 -2.72 10.33 12.66
N THR A 110 -2.95 10.63 11.38
CA THR A 110 -4.27 11.09 10.91
C THR A 110 -5.25 9.93 10.72
N ALA A 111 -4.73 8.73 10.50
CA ALA A 111 -5.51 7.49 10.46
C ALA A 111 -6.18 7.21 11.80
N HIS A 112 -7.46 6.83 11.77
CA HIS A 112 -8.27 6.62 12.98
C HIS A 112 -9.25 5.46 12.82
N LEU A 113 -9.64 4.86 13.94
CA LEU A 113 -10.71 3.88 13.96
C LEU A 113 -12.07 4.57 14.03
N LYS A 114 -12.99 4.09 13.21
CA LYS A 114 -14.41 4.42 13.28
C LYS A 114 -15.17 3.16 13.67
N SER A 115 -15.80 3.18 14.83
CA SER A 115 -16.67 2.09 15.28
C SER A 115 -18.14 2.43 15.06
N ARG A 116 -18.91 1.44 14.62
CA ARG A 116 -20.37 1.47 14.53
C ARG A 116 -20.92 0.49 15.55
N PHE A 117 -21.95 0.91 16.30
CA PHE A 117 -22.55 0.09 17.36
C PHE A 117 -23.49 -1.00 16.83
N PHE A 118 -24.22 -0.77 15.73
CA PHE A 118 -25.19 -1.75 15.22
C PHE A 118 -25.34 -1.75 13.68
N PRO A 119 -24.98 -2.84 12.98
CA PRO A 119 -24.24 -3.99 13.51
C PRO A 119 -22.83 -3.57 13.97
N PRO A 120 -22.23 -4.25 14.98
CA PRO A 120 -20.89 -3.95 15.44
C PRO A 120 -19.87 -4.09 14.31
N ALA A 121 -19.20 -2.99 13.97
CA ALA A 121 -18.11 -3.00 13.00
C ALA A 121 -17.10 -1.93 13.39
N THR A 122 -15.82 -2.22 13.18
CA THR A 122 -14.74 -1.25 13.30
C THR A 122 -14.05 -1.12 11.95
N THR A 123 -13.79 0.11 11.54
CA THR A 123 -13.17 0.44 10.25
C THR A 123 -11.97 1.32 10.51
N LEU A 124 -10.83 0.99 9.91
CA LEU A 124 -9.67 1.87 9.88
C LEU A 124 -9.87 2.85 8.73
N VAL A 125 -9.87 4.13 9.06
CA VAL A 125 -10.06 5.24 8.11
C VAL A 125 -8.72 5.94 7.94
N VAL A 126 -8.23 6.01 6.71
CA VAL A 126 -6.98 6.68 6.32
C VAL A 126 -7.32 7.83 5.37
N PRO A 127 -7.46 9.07 5.89
CA PRO A 127 -7.73 10.24 5.07
C PRO A 127 -6.44 10.74 4.41
N LEU A 128 -6.49 11.00 3.11
CA LEU A 128 -5.40 11.57 2.32
C LEU A 128 -5.68 13.05 2.02
N PRO A 129 -4.65 13.83 1.65
CA PRO A 129 -4.84 15.13 1.02
C PRO A 129 -5.71 15.00 -0.25
N GLY A 130 -6.57 15.98 -0.52
CA GLY A 130 -7.38 15.98 -1.75
C GLY A 130 -8.71 15.21 -1.66
N ASP A 131 -9.25 15.02 -0.46
CA ASP A 131 -10.58 14.41 -0.18
C ASP A 131 -10.69 12.90 -0.50
N VAL A 132 -9.57 12.26 -0.83
CA VAL A 132 -9.48 10.80 -0.96
C VAL A 132 -9.40 10.17 0.44
N THR A 133 -10.16 9.10 0.68
CA THR A 133 -10.13 8.37 1.96
C THR A 133 -10.26 6.88 1.74
N TYR A 134 -9.27 6.13 2.23
CA TYR A 134 -9.30 4.68 2.26
C TYR A 134 -9.93 4.16 3.56
N LYS A 135 -10.74 3.11 3.47
CA LYS A 135 -11.51 2.58 4.61
C LYS A 135 -11.59 1.07 4.54
N GLU A 136 -11.08 0.39 5.56
CA GLU A 136 -11.12 -1.07 5.59
C GLU A 136 -11.56 -1.63 6.93
N HIS A 137 -12.19 -2.80 6.88
CA HIS A 137 -12.70 -3.45 8.07
C HIS A 137 -11.57 -3.97 8.95
N VAL A 138 -11.68 -3.71 10.25
CA VAL A 138 -10.72 -4.16 11.25
C VAL A 138 -11.31 -5.34 12.01
N GLY A 139 -10.65 -6.48 11.89
CA GLY A 139 -10.93 -7.67 12.69
C GLY A 139 -10.50 -7.52 14.14
N ALA A 140 -10.98 -8.42 14.99
CA ALA A 140 -10.49 -8.57 16.36
C ALA A 140 -9.49 -9.74 16.44
N PRO A 141 -8.46 -9.70 17.31
CA PRO A 141 -8.15 -8.63 18.27
C PRO A 141 -7.46 -7.42 17.62
N LEU A 142 -7.57 -6.24 18.25
CA LEU A 142 -6.85 -5.04 17.81
C LEU A 142 -5.39 -5.11 18.27
N SER A 143 -4.47 -4.76 17.39
CA SER A 143 -3.09 -4.50 17.80
C SER A 143 -2.99 -3.26 18.70
N PRO A 144 -1.91 -3.10 19.50
CA PRO A 144 -1.72 -1.92 20.34
C PRO A 144 -1.79 -0.60 19.55
N TRP A 145 -1.25 -0.59 18.33
CA TRP A 145 -1.28 0.58 17.44
C TRP A 145 -2.69 0.91 16.95
N LEU A 146 -3.50 -0.10 16.62
CA LEU A 146 -4.90 0.07 16.25
C LEU A 146 -5.72 0.55 17.45
N ALA A 147 -5.50 -0.04 18.63
CA ALA A 147 -6.19 0.36 19.85
C ALA A 147 -5.95 1.84 20.21
N ALA A 148 -4.74 2.35 19.99
CA ALA A 148 -4.38 3.75 20.20
C ALA A 148 -5.09 4.74 19.24
N ARG A 149 -5.75 4.24 18.18
CA ARG A 149 -6.45 5.04 17.16
C ARG A 149 -7.96 5.13 17.35
N ARG A 150 -8.48 4.60 18.44
CA ARG A 150 -9.89 4.80 18.80
C ARG A 150 -10.11 6.31 19.00
N ARG A 151 -11.03 6.88 18.23
CA ARG A 151 -11.58 8.21 18.47
C ARG A 151 -12.84 8.11 19.33
#